data_AF-A0AAU6ID03-F1
#
_entry.id   AF-A0AAU6ID03-F1
#
_cell.length_a   1.000
_cell.length_b   1.000
_cell.length_c   1.000
_cell.angle_alpha   90.00
_cell.angle_beta   90.00
_cell.angle_gamma   90.00
#
_symmetry.space_group_name_H-M   'P 1'
#
loop_
_entity.id
_entity.type
_entity.pdbx_description
1 polymer ?
#
loop_
_entity_poly.entity_id
_entity_poly.type
_entity_poly.pdbx_seq_one_letter_code
_entity_poly.pdbx_strand_id
1 'polypeptide(L)' 'MFGKKSQQPPDLTTPDSVEKSQKVYDRIAAGTCKDAKTELDSTHGVTPKKNR' A
#
# COMPACT_ATOMS: atom_id res chain seq x y z
N MET A 1 -12.60 -22.20 17.77
CA MET A 1 -11.55 -22.24 16.74
C MET A 1 -11.20 -20.80 16.36
N PHE A 2 -10.11 -20.24 16.90
CA PHE A 2 -9.66 -18.90 16.52
C PHE A 2 -8.91 -18.99 15.20
N GLY A 3 -9.66 -18.97 14.09
CA GLY A 3 -9.10 -18.81 12.77
C GLY A 3 -8.36 -17.48 12.72
N LYS A 4 -7.03 -17.52 12.67
CA LYS A 4 -6.22 -16.36 12.30
C LYS A 4 -6.79 -15.88 10.97
N LYS A 5 -7.47 -14.74 10.96
CA LYS A 5 -7.80 -14.03 9.72
C LYS A 5 -6.45 -13.62 9.13
N SER A 6 -5.89 -14.49 8.31
CA SER A 6 -4.78 -14.14 7.44
C SER A 6 -5.29 -12.95 6.63
N GLN A 7 -4.82 -11.74 6.93
CA GLN A 7 -5.00 -10.62 6.02
C GLN A 7 -4.36 -11.08 4.71
N GLN A 8 -5.19 -11.40 3.72
CA GLN A 8 -4.68 -11.66 2.39
C GLN A 8 -3.92 -10.40 1.97
N PRO A 9 -2.70 -10.54 1.43
CA PRO A 9 -2.00 -9.39 0.88
C PRO A 9 -2.89 -8.75 -0.20
N PRO A 10 -2.92 -7.42 -0.28
CA PRO A 10 -3.70 -6.72 -1.29
C PRO A 10 -3.23 -7.15 -2.69
N ASP A 11 -4.18 -7.41 -3.58
CA ASP A 11 -3.86 -7.68 -4.99
C ASP A 11 -3.51 -6.36 -5.68
N LEU A 12 -2.21 -6.20 -5.94
CA LEU A 12 -1.65 -5.00 -6.56
C LEU A 12 -1.83 -4.98 -8.09
N THR A 13 -2.32 -6.06 -8.69
CA THR A 13 -2.47 -6.20 -10.14
C THR A 13 -3.85 -5.79 -10.65
N THR A 14 -4.79 -5.54 -9.74
CA THR A 14 -6.11 -5.03 -10.12
C THR A 14 -6.00 -3.63 -10.73
N PRO A 15 -6.86 -3.26 -11.69
CA PRO A 15 -6.87 -1.93 -12.28
C PRO A 15 -6.93 -0.80 -11.24
N ASP A 16 -7.75 -0.98 -10.20
CA ASP A 16 -7.87 -0.03 -9.08
C ASP A 16 -6.55 0.14 -8.31
N SER A 17 -5.85 -0.97 -8.02
CA SER A 17 -4.57 -0.93 -7.32
C SER A 17 -3.49 -0.27 -8.18
N VAL A 18 -3.50 -0.51 -9.49
CA VAL A 18 -2.58 0.13 -10.43
C VAL A 18 -2.83 1.63 -10.50
N GLU A 19 -4.09 2.06 -10.64
CA GLU A 19 -4.45 3.49 -10.69
C GLU A 19 -4.06 4.22 -9.40
N LYS A 20 -4.32 3.59 -8.25
CA LYS A 20 -3.93 4.13 -6.94
C LYS A 20 -2.41 4.24 -6.80
N SER A 21 -1.67 3.24 -7.26
CA SER A 21 -0.19 3.27 -7.24
C SER A 21 0.35 4.37 -8.14
N GLN A 22 -0.24 4.57 -9.32
CA GLN A 22 0.16 5.61 -10.27
C GLN A 22 0.07 7.00 -9.63
N LYS A 23 -1.01 7.29 -8.88
CA LYS A 23 -1.14 8.57 -8.14
C LYS A 23 -0.03 8.79 -7.12
N VAL A 24 0.46 7.73 -6.46
CA VAL A 24 1.61 7.83 -5.55
C VAL A 24 2.89 8.07 -6.34
N TYR A 25 3.10 7.35 -7.44
CA TYR A 25 4.24 7.55 -8.34
C TYR A 25 4.30 8.98 -8.89
N ASP A 26 3.17 9.57 -9.27
CA ASP A 26 3.13 10.95 -9.77
C ASP A 26 3.56 11.94 -8.67
N ARG A 27 3.16 11.71 -7.41
CA ARG A 27 3.61 12.53 -6.26
C ARG A 27 5.10 12.36 -5.98
N ILE A 28 5.64 11.15 -6.15
CA ILE A 28 7.08 10.85 -6.04
C ILE A 28 7.84 11.59 -7.12
N ALA A 29 7.42 11.46 -8.38
CA ALA A 29 8.04 12.11 -9.53
C ALA A 29 8.01 13.64 -9.42
N ALA A 30 6.93 14.20 -8.87
CA ALA A 30 6.80 15.64 -8.62
C ALA A 30 7.65 16.14 -7.43
N GLY A 31 8.33 15.27 -6.69
CA GLY A 31 9.11 15.64 -5.49
C GLY A 31 8.25 16.07 -4.30
N THR A 32 6.94 15.80 -4.35
CA THR A 32 5.97 16.14 -3.29
C THR A 32 5.78 15.01 -2.27
N CYS A 33 6.24 13.80 -2.60
CA CYS A 33 6.19 12.65 -1.73
C CYS A 33 7.31 12.71 -0.68
N LYS A 34 6.92 12.64 0.60
CA LYS A 34 7.88 12.64 1.72
C LYS A 34 8.42 11.24 2.02
N ASP A 35 7.56 10.23 1.88
CA ASP A 35 7.89 8.84 2.12
C ASP A 35 7.06 7.95 1.19
N ALA A 36 7.69 7.53 0.09
CA ALA A 36 7.09 6.69 -0.94
C ALA A 36 6.54 5.38 -0.37
N LYS A 37 7.26 4.78 0.59
CA LYS A 37 6.89 3.51 1.18
C LYS A 37 5.65 3.67 2.03
N THR A 38 5.62 4.65 2.92
CA THR A 38 4.46 4.90 3.79
C THR A 38 3.21 5.28 2.99
N GLU A 39 3.36 6.04 1.90
CA GLU A 39 2.23 6.38 1.03
C GLU A 39 1.68 5.18 0.26
N LEU A 40 2.54 4.34 -0.30
CA LEU A 40 2.13 3.10 -0.98
C LEU A 40 1.50 2.11 0.00
N ASP A 41 2.12 1.91 1.17
CA ASP A 41 1.65 1.01 2.21
C ASP A 41 0.25 1.47 2.71
N SER A 42 0.05 2.77 2.92
CA SER A 42 -1.27 3.33 3.28
C SER A 42 -2.31 3.18 2.18
N THR A 43 -1.91 3.39 0.93
CA THR A 43 -2.79 3.31 -0.25
C THR A 43 -3.36 1.90 -0.44
N HIS A 44 -2.54 0.88 -0.15
CA HIS A 44 -2.92 -0.53 -0.29
C HIS A 44 -3.38 -1.16 1.02
N GLY A 45 -3.52 -0.39 2.09
CA GLY A 45 -3.93 -0.89 3.41
C GLY A 45 -2.93 -1.87 4.02
N VAL A 46 -1.67 -1.84 3.57
CA VAL A 46 -0.56 -2.59 4.15
C VAL A 46 -0.13 -1.84 5.39
N THR A 47 -0.58 -2.26 6.56
CA THR A 47 0.01 -1.75 7.80
C THR A 47 1.39 -2.40 7.98
N PRO A 48 2.46 -1.63 8.25
CA PRO A 48 3.74 -2.22 8.57
C PRO A 48 3.50 -3.13 9.79
N LYS A 49 3.83 -4.41 9.62
CA LYS A 49 3.74 -5.41 10.67
C LYS A 49 4.62 -4.90 11.81
N LYS A 50 4.01 -4.36 12.86
CA LYS A 50 4.71 -4.02 14.10
C LYS A 50 5.12 -5.36 14.71
N ASN A 51 6.28 -5.86 14.30
CA ASN A 51 6.92 -6.98 14.99
C ASN A 51 7.16 -6.50 16.42
N ARG A 52 6.36 -7.03 17.34
CA ARG A 52 6.38 -6.74 18.77
C ARG A 52 7.22 -7.79 19.46
#